data_AF-A0A953WP07-F1
#
_entry.id   AF-A0A953WP07-F1
#
_cell.length_a   1.000
_cell.length_b   1.000
_cell.length_c   1.000
_cell.angle_alpha   90.00
_cell.angle_beta   90.00
_cell.angle_gamma   90.00
#
_symmetry.space_group_name_H-M   'P 1'
#
loop_
_entity.id
_entity.type
_entity.pdbx_description
1 polymer ?
#
loop_
_entity_poly.entity_id
_entity_poly.type
_entity_poly.pdbx_seq_one_letter_code
_entity_poly.pdbx_strand_id
1 'polypeptide(L)'
;MKSRKVSVRALSERLGVPYRTLQNYLTGQTRLPAATFLSACNALGLDQHFVMTNSFELSGPDMYDAVLTVLNNVLPLIDAPSVEADVKPRLTNKSDSAHKQVAATVLAIKLSKAYDKYRRDTWKKEVAPSEPRRAGR
;
A
#
# COMPACT_ATOMS: atom_id res chain seq x y z
N MET A 1 13.55 2.22 -9.93
CA MET A 1 15.00 2.30 -10.24
C MET A 1 15.50 3.74 -10.37
N LYS A 2 15.05 4.53 -11.36
CA LYS A 2 15.45 5.95 -11.55
C LYS A 2 15.28 6.78 -10.27
N SER A 3 14.13 6.62 -9.64
CA SER A 3 13.77 7.32 -8.42
C SER A 3 14.62 6.92 -7.21
N ARG A 4 15.04 5.66 -7.12
CA ARG A 4 15.93 5.12 -6.08
C ARG A 4 17.43 5.27 -6.40
N LYS A 5 17.79 5.89 -7.54
CA LYS A 5 19.18 6.00 -8.04
C LYS A 5 19.97 4.67 -8.08
N VAL A 6 19.28 3.55 -8.24
CA VAL A 6 19.92 2.22 -8.36
C VAL A 6 20.17 1.90 -9.82
N SER A 7 21.42 1.56 -10.15
CA SER A 7 21.81 1.11 -11.49
C SER A 7 21.37 -0.33 -11.75
N VAL A 8 21.15 -0.68 -13.02
CA VAL A 8 20.83 -2.06 -13.43
C VAL A 8 21.95 -3.02 -13.04
N ARG A 9 23.21 -2.55 -13.05
CA ARG A 9 24.37 -3.33 -12.64
C ARG A 9 24.34 -3.67 -11.16
N ALA A 10 24.13 -2.69 -10.30
CA ALA A 10 24.03 -2.92 -8.86
C ALA A 10 22.86 -3.86 -8.50
N LEU A 11 21.74 -3.76 -9.24
CA LEU A 11 20.60 -4.64 -9.05
C LEU A 11 20.91 -6.08 -9.52
N SER A 12 21.61 -6.24 -10.65
CA SER A 12 22.06 -7.53 -11.16
C SER A 12 22.96 -8.27 -10.16
N GLU A 13 23.95 -7.57 -9.60
CA GLU A 13 24.85 -8.12 -8.58
C GLU A 13 24.09 -8.54 -7.32
N ARG A 14 23.15 -7.71 -6.85
CA ARG A 14 22.32 -8.03 -5.68
C ARG A 14 21.39 -9.22 -5.89
N LEU A 15 20.85 -9.39 -7.09
CA LEU A 15 19.89 -10.45 -7.39
C LEU A 15 20.56 -11.75 -7.84
N GLY A 16 21.87 -11.75 -8.12
CA GLY A 16 22.56 -12.90 -8.71
C GLY A 16 22.08 -13.23 -10.13
N VAL A 17 21.41 -12.27 -10.81
CA VAL A 17 20.90 -12.44 -12.17
C VAL A 17 21.86 -11.77 -13.15
N PRO A 18 22.27 -12.41 -14.25
CA PRO A 18 23.17 -11.79 -15.23
C PRO A 18 22.63 -10.45 -15.74
N TYR A 19 23.52 -9.46 -15.88
CA TYR A 19 23.15 -8.09 -16.26
C TYR A 19 22.29 -8.04 -17.52
N ARG A 20 22.67 -8.80 -18.56
CA ARG A 20 21.94 -8.83 -19.83
C ARG A 20 20.53 -9.41 -19.66
N THR A 21 20.38 -10.44 -18.85
CA THR A 21 19.09 -11.06 -18.53
C THR A 21 18.19 -10.07 -17.79
N LEU A 22 18.72 -9.41 -16.76
CA LEU A 22 17.97 -8.39 -16.03
C LEU A 22 17.57 -7.21 -16.93
N GLN A 23 18.46 -6.79 -17.83
CA GLN A 23 18.16 -5.77 -18.83
C GLN A 23 17.00 -6.19 -19.73
N ASN A 24 17.00 -7.42 -20.25
CA ASN A 24 15.94 -7.94 -21.12
C ASN A 24 14.59 -8.04 -20.39
N TYR A 25 14.58 -8.32 -19.08
CA TYR A 25 13.36 -8.28 -18.28
C TYR A 25 12.82 -6.86 -18.14
N LEU A 26 13.68 -5.90 -17.82
CA LEU A 26 13.29 -4.51 -17.56
C LEU A 26 12.88 -3.76 -18.85
N THR A 27 13.39 -4.17 -20.01
CA THR A 27 13.01 -3.61 -21.32
C THR A 27 11.81 -4.33 -21.96
N GLY A 28 11.30 -5.39 -21.35
CA GLY A 28 10.16 -6.16 -21.86
C GLY A 28 10.49 -7.10 -23.03
N GLN A 29 11.77 -7.29 -23.36
CA GLN A 29 12.19 -8.23 -24.41
C GLN A 29 11.92 -9.69 -24.03
N THR A 30 11.86 -9.98 -22.73
CA THR A 30 11.56 -11.31 -22.18
C THR A 30 10.62 -11.19 -21.00
N ARG A 31 9.81 -12.24 -20.77
CA ARG A 31 8.93 -12.28 -19.60
C ARG A 31 9.76 -12.29 -18.31
N LEU A 32 9.45 -11.36 -17.40
CA LEU A 32 10.07 -11.28 -16.08
C LEU A 32 9.49 -12.38 -15.18
N PRO A 33 10.32 -13.31 -14.65
CA PRO A 33 9.85 -14.30 -13.69
C PRO A 33 9.35 -13.64 -12.40
N ALA A 34 8.28 -14.19 -11.82
CA ALA A 34 7.70 -13.67 -10.58
C ALA A 34 8.72 -13.60 -9.43
N ALA A 35 9.54 -14.64 -9.25
CA ALA A 35 10.59 -14.67 -8.23
C ALA A 35 11.59 -13.51 -8.38
N THR A 36 12.00 -13.21 -9.62
CA THR A 36 12.90 -12.09 -9.93
C THR A 36 12.23 -10.75 -9.67
N PHE A 37 10.95 -10.60 -10.00
CA PHE A 37 10.17 -9.40 -9.70
C PHE A 37 10.07 -9.14 -8.19
N LEU A 38 9.70 -10.14 -7.40
CA LEU A 38 9.58 -10.04 -5.94
C LEU A 38 10.92 -9.70 -5.29
N SER A 39 11.99 -10.35 -5.75
CA SER A 39 13.35 -10.10 -5.27
C SER A 39 13.83 -8.70 -5.63
N ALA A 40 13.55 -8.22 -6.84
CA ALA A 40 13.87 -6.86 -7.26
C ALA A 40 13.11 -5.82 -6.44
N CYS A 41 11.82 -6.05 -6.15
CA CYS A 41 11.04 -5.18 -5.29
C CYS A 41 11.65 -5.11 -3.88
N ASN A 42 11.96 -6.26 -3.28
CA ASN A 42 12.60 -6.31 -1.97
C ASN A 42 13.96 -5.58 -1.95
N ALA A 43 14.82 -5.84 -2.94
CA ALA A 43 16.14 -5.20 -3.05
C ALA A 43 16.07 -3.67 -3.24
N LEU A 44 14.95 -3.16 -3.75
CA LEU A 44 14.69 -1.74 -3.97
C LEU A 44 13.83 -1.11 -2.85
N GLY A 45 13.46 -1.87 -1.82
CA GLY A 45 12.55 -1.43 -0.77
C GLY A 45 11.19 -1.00 -1.35
N LEU A 46 10.69 -1.74 -2.32
CA LEU A 46 9.44 -1.47 -3.00
C LEU A 46 8.35 -2.45 -2.56
N ASP A 47 7.18 -1.89 -2.27
CA ASP A 47 5.94 -2.64 -2.14
C ASP A 47 5.54 -3.22 -3.51
N GLN A 48 5.45 -4.55 -3.56
CA GLN A 48 5.18 -5.30 -4.79
C GLN A 48 3.77 -5.03 -5.30
N HIS A 49 2.80 -4.91 -4.40
CA HIS A 49 1.40 -4.64 -4.74
C HIS A 49 1.31 -3.27 -5.41
N PHE A 50 1.94 -2.25 -4.80
CA PHE A 50 2.00 -0.91 -5.37
C PHE A 50 2.66 -0.88 -6.76
N VAL A 51 3.75 -1.62 -6.98
CA VAL A 51 4.41 -1.65 -8.30
C VAL A 51 3.49 -2.26 -9.38
N MET A 52 2.62 -3.20 -9.01
CA MET A 52 1.69 -3.84 -9.94
C MET A 52 0.42 -3.03 -10.18
N THR A 53 -0.17 -2.45 -9.13
CA THR A 53 -1.50 -1.82 -9.16
C THR A 53 -1.44 -0.30 -9.15
N ASN A 54 -0.28 0.29 -8.87
CA ASN A 54 -0.09 1.72 -8.65
C ASN A 54 -0.99 2.30 -7.54
N SER A 55 -1.34 1.47 -6.55
CA SER A 55 -2.23 1.81 -5.44
C SER A 55 -1.72 1.22 -4.12
N PHE A 56 -1.86 1.98 -3.02
CA PHE A 56 -1.70 1.45 -1.65
C PHE A 56 -3.04 1.18 -0.98
N GLU A 57 -4.13 1.16 -1.76
CA GLU A 57 -5.47 0.90 -1.23
C GLU A 57 -5.49 -0.45 -0.51
N LEU A 58 -5.96 -0.40 0.73
CA LEU A 58 -6.21 -1.58 1.53
C LEU A 58 -7.59 -2.12 1.19
N SER A 59 -7.72 -3.45 1.23
CA SER A 59 -9.00 -4.15 1.10
C SER A 59 -10.02 -3.56 2.07
N GLY A 60 -11.16 -3.10 1.52
CA GLY A 60 -12.26 -2.54 2.31
C GLY A 60 -12.78 -3.50 3.39
N PRO A 61 -13.04 -4.78 3.06
CA PRO A 61 -13.43 -5.81 4.03
C PRO A 61 -12.40 -5.99 5.15
N ASP A 62 -11.11 -6.11 4.82
CA ASP A 62 -10.07 -6.35 5.83
C ASP A 62 -9.95 -5.15 6.80
N MET A 63 -10.08 -3.94 6.25
CA MET A 63 -10.08 -2.72 7.06
C MET A 63 -11.33 -2.61 7.93
N TYR A 64 -12.49 -3.01 7.41
CA TYR A 64 -13.74 -3.07 8.16
C TYR A 64 -13.64 -4.06 9.32
N ASP A 65 -13.12 -5.25 9.09
CA ASP A 65 -12.95 -6.28 10.12
C ASP A 65 -11.92 -5.83 11.17
N ALA A 66 -10.84 -5.17 10.76
CA ALA A 66 -9.86 -4.59 11.68
C ALA A 66 -10.48 -3.49 12.56
N VAL A 67 -11.28 -2.59 11.97
CA VAL A 67 -12.00 -1.53 12.70
C VAL A 67 -12.99 -2.12 13.68
N LEU A 68 -13.78 -3.12 13.27
CA LEU A 68 -14.69 -3.82 14.16
C LEU A 68 -13.94 -4.47 15.32
N THR A 69 -12.83 -5.15 15.05
CA THR A 69 -12.08 -5.89 16.06
C THR A 69 -11.45 -4.95 17.09
N VAL A 70 -10.85 -3.85 16.65
CA VAL A 70 -10.12 -2.92 17.52
C VAL A 70 -11.04 -1.91 18.22
N LEU A 71 -12.05 -1.40 17.51
CA LEU A 71 -12.88 -0.28 17.97
C LEU A 71 -14.29 -0.69 18.40
N ASN A 72 -14.60 -1.99 18.48
CA ASN A 72 -15.94 -2.53 18.77
C ASN A 72 -16.69 -1.78 19.90
N ASN A 73 -15.97 -1.48 20.97
CA ASN A 73 -16.52 -0.89 22.19
C ASN A 73 -16.79 0.62 22.06
N VAL A 74 -16.11 1.29 21.14
CA VAL A 74 -16.18 2.75 20.95
C VAL A 74 -17.03 3.13 19.73
N LEU A 75 -17.17 2.24 18.75
CA LEU A 75 -18.04 2.42 17.58
C LEU A 75 -19.46 2.91 17.89
N PRO A 76 -20.14 2.46 18.98
CA PRO A 76 -21.48 2.96 19.30
C PRO A 76 -21.50 4.43 19.72
N LEU A 77 -20.36 4.96 20.18
CA LEU A 77 -20.20 6.33 20.67
C LEU A 77 -19.77 7.30 19.55
N ILE A 78 -19.50 6.79 18.35
CA ILE A 78 -19.06 7.60 17.22
C ILE A 78 -20.29 8.02 16.42
N ASP A 79 -20.55 9.33 16.39
CA ASP A 79 -21.47 9.92 15.44
C ASP A 79 -20.83 9.89 14.05
N ALA A 80 -21.07 8.79 13.33
CA ALA A 80 -20.68 8.68 11.95
C ALA A 80 -21.74 9.39 11.08
N PRO A 81 -21.38 10.44 10.31
CA PRO A 81 -22.31 11.00 9.35
C PRO A 81 -22.70 9.92 8.34
N SER A 82 -24.00 9.79 8.08
CA SER A 82 -24.56 8.87 7.09
C SER A 82 -23.80 9.02 5.77
N VAL A 83 -23.16 7.93 5.31
CA VAL A 83 -22.48 7.94 4.01
C VAL A 83 -23.53 8.11 2.93
N GLU A 84 -23.29 9.06 2.03
CA GLU A 84 -24.12 9.26 0.84
C GLU A 84 -24.15 7.96 0.00
N ALA A 85 -25.34 7.35 0.01
CA ALA A 85 -26.05 6.62 -1.04
C ALA A 85 -25.50 5.35 -1.73
N ASP A 86 -24.22 4.98 -1.74
CA ASP A 86 -23.78 3.84 -2.60
C ASP A 86 -23.35 2.55 -1.89
N VAL A 87 -23.27 2.52 -0.57
CA VAL A 87 -23.04 1.28 0.19
C VAL A 87 -24.31 0.94 0.94
N LYS A 88 -25.19 0.11 0.35
CA LYS A 88 -26.36 -0.44 1.06
C LYS A 88 -25.85 -1.42 2.11
N PRO A 89 -25.81 -1.06 3.40
CA PRO A 89 -25.50 -2.04 4.43
C PRO A 89 -26.65 -3.04 4.43
N ARG A 90 -26.38 -4.34 4.51
CA ARG A 90 -27.43 -5.34 4.80
C ARG A 90 -27.85 -5.16 6.26
N LEU A 91 -28.72 -4.17 6.49
CA LEU A 91 -29.26 -3.83 7.79
C LEU A 91 -30.15 -4.98 8.29
N THR A 92 -29.65 -5.73 9.26
CA THR A 92 -30.48 -6.64 10.07
C THR A 92 -31.00 -5.85 11.27
N ASN A 93 -32.31 -5.92 11.49
CA ASN A 93 -33.06 -5.12 12.45
C ASN A 93 -32.57 -5.28 13.91
N LYS A 94 -31.57 -4.48 14.30
CA LYS A 94 -31.27 -4.04 15.67
C LYS A 94 -30.58 -2.67 15.56
N SER A 95 -31.24 -1.60 16.01
CA SER A 95 -30.81 -0.20 15.88
C SER A 95 -29.31 0.02 16.19
N ASP A 96 -28.82 -0.58 17.28
CA ASP A 96 -27.42 -0.45 17.70
C ASP A 96 -26.43 -1.24 16.83
N SER A 97 -26.86 -2.37 16.26
CA SER A 97 -26.01 -3.17 15.36
C SER A 97 -25.86 -2.49 14.00
N ALA A 98 -26.94 -1.87 13.52
CA ALA A 98 -26.95 -1.08 12.29
C ALA A 98 -25.99 0.12 12.39
N HIS A 99 -26.07 0.88 13.49
CA HIS A 99 -25.21 2.04 13.73
C HIS A 99 -23.72 1.66 13.78
N LYS A 100 -23.39 0.59 14.52
CA LYS A 100 -22.01 0.07 14.59
C LYS A 100 -21.47 -0.33 13.22
N GLN A 101 -22.26 -1.01 12.40
CA GLN A 101 -21.84 -1.43 11.06
C GLN A 101 -21.60 -0.23 10.15
N VAL A 102 -22.47 0.77 10.19
CA VAL A 102 -22.30 2.01 9.41
C VAL A 102 -21.05 2.75 9.87
N ALA A 103 -20.87 2.96 11.18
CA ALA A 103 -19.70 3.62 11.74
C ALA A 103 -18.39 2.90 11.38
N ALA A 104 -18.36 1.57 11.50
CA ALA A 104 -17.20 0.76 11.11
C ALA A 104 -16.89 0.92 9.61
N THR A 105 -17.91 0.90 8.75
CA THR A 105 -17.76 1.07 7.30
C THR A 105 -17.20 2.46 6.96
N VAL A 106 -17.76 3.52 7.55
CA VAL A 106 -17.30 4.90 7.34
C VAL A 106 -15.84 5.05 7.74
N LEU A 107 -15.49 4.54 8.93
CA LEU A 107 -14.13 4.61 9.45
C LEU A 107 -13.17 3.80 8.59
N ALA A 108 -13.54 2.60 8.16
CA ALA A 108 -12.71 1.78 7.30
C ALA A 108 -12.38 2.49 5.97
N ILE A 109 -13.39 3.10 5.33
CA ILE A 109 -13.20 3.87 4.11
C ILE A 109 -12.28 5.09 4.37
N LYS A 110 -12.55 5.86 5.43
CA LYS A 110 -11.74 7.05 5.76
C LYS A 110 -10.30 6.69 6.10
N LEU A 111 -10.07 5.62 6.87
CA LEU A 111 -8.75 5.12 7.23
C LEU A 111 -8.00 4.59 6.01
N SER A 112 -8.65 3.82 5.14
CA SER A 112 -8.02 3.32 3.91
C SER A 112 -7.59 4.48 3.01
N LYS A 113 -8.46 5.49 2.80
CA LYS A 113 -8.11 6.70 2.04
C LYS A 113 -6.98 7.52 2.69
N ALA A 114 -7.03 7.69 4.02
CA ALA A 114 -5.98 8.41 4.75
C ALA A 114 -4.63 7.67 4.67
N TYR A 115 -4.65 6.34 4.76
CA TYR A 115 -3.48 5.50 4.62
C TYR A 115 -2.89 5.55 3.22
N ASP A 116 -3.69 5.43 2.16
CA ASP A 116 -3.21 5.54 0.77
C ASP A 116 -2.57 6.93 0.54
N LYS A 117 -3.22 8.01 0.99
CA LYS A 117 -2.65 9.36 0.91
C LYS A 117 -1.33 9.47 1.66
N TYR A 118 -1.29 9.03 2.92
CA TYR A 118 -0.08 9.04 3.74
C TYR A 118 1.06 8.27 3.06
N ARG A 119 0.79 7.05 2.59
CA ARG A 119 1.79 6.21 1.92
C ARG A 119 2.29 6.85 0.63
N ARG A 120 1.42 7.44 -0.19
CA ARG A 120 1.87 8.17 -1.40
C ARG A 120 2.77 9.35 -1.06
N ASP A 121 2.46 10.09 0.00
CA ASP A 121 3.25 11.24 0.43
C ASP A 121 4.59 10.84 1.04
N THR A 122 4.62 9.84 1.93
CA THR A 122 5.86 9.32 2.51
C THR A 122 6.71 8.58 1.49
N TRP A 123 6.08 7.86 0.56
CA TRP A 123 6.80 7.16 -0.50
C TRP A 123 7.60 8.13 -1.37
N LYS A 124 7.02 9.27 -1.75
CA LYS A 124 7.76 10.33 -2.46
C LYS A 124 8.95 10.86 -1.66
N LYS A 125 8.82 10.96 -0.33
CA LYS A 125 9.88 11.46 0.57
C LYS A 125 10.98 10.42 0.82
N GLU A 126 10.65 9.14 1.01
CA GLU A 126 11.62 8.05 1.16
C GLU A 126 12.37 7.77 -0.14
N VAL A 127 11.74 8.05 -1.28
CA VAL A 127 12.33 7.93 -2.62
C VAL A 127 13.28 9.10 -2.92
N ALA A 128 13.15 10.24 -2.24
CA ALA A 128 14.16 11.28 -2.32
C ALA A 128 15.48 10.72 -1.74
N PRO A 129 16.60 10.82 -2.46
CA PRO A 129 17.86 10.36 -1.92
C PRO A 129 18.14 11.21 -0.69
N SER A 130 18.29 10.56 0.48
CA SER A 130 19.05 11.16 1.56
C SER A 130 20.37 11.61 0.95
N GLU A 131 20.59 12.91 0.85
CA GLU A 131 21.88 13.45 0.43
C GLU A 131 22.97 12.70 1.21
N PRO A 132 24.06 12.27 0.55
CA PRO A 132 25.16 11.67 1.28
C PRO A 132 25.57 12.71 2.33
N ARG A 133 25.37 12.38 3.61
CA ARG A 133 25.88 13.18 4.73
C ARG A 133 27.35 13.38 4.40
N ARG A 134 27.74 14.60 4.02
CA ARG A 134 29.14 14.96 3.83
C ARG A 134 29.83 14.53 5.11
N ALA A 135 30.65 13.49 5.02
CA ALA A 135 31.58 13.15 6.09
C ALA A 135 32.43 14.40 6.29
N GLY A 136 32.19 15.08 7.41
CA GLY A 136 33.00 16.21 7.84
C GLY A 136 34.45 15.76 7.92
N ARG A 137 35.31 16.53 7.27
CA ARG A 137 36.77 16.47 7.42
C ARG A 137 37.16 16.86 8.83
#